data_AF-A0A2S1EU70-F1
#
_entry.id   AF-A0A2S1EU70-F1
#
_cell.length_a   1.000
_cell.length_b   1.000
_cell.length_c   1.000
_cell.angle_alpha   90.00
_cell.angle_beta   90.00
_cell.angle_gamma   90.00
#
_symmetry.space_group_name_H-M   'P 1'
#
loop_
_entity.id
_entity.type
_entity.pdbx_description
1 polymer ?
#
loop_
_entity_poly.entity_id
_entity_poly.type
_entity_poly.pdbx_seq_one_letter_code
_entity_poly.pdbx_strand_id
1 'polypeptide(L)'
;MDNPVIEKMAKKYNVSVPQLCIRYDWQLGMIVLPKTVNPEHMKENAEIDFEISEADMDLLRRVKPLDYGDFDVFPVYGGKM
;
A
#
# COMPACT_ATOMS: atom_id res chain seq x y z
N MET A 1 7.79 -7.21 -4.24
CA MET A 1 6.93 -6.09 -3.77
C MET A 1 7.69 -4.80 -4.07
N ASP A 2 8.04 -4.59 -5.34
CA ASP A 2 9.09 -3.64 -5.69
C ASP A 2 8.50 -2.68 -6.70
N ASN A 3 7.75 -1.70 -6.19
CA ASN A 3 7.25 -0.60 -7.00
C ASN A 3 8.10 0.64 -6.71
N PRO A 4 8.91 1.11 -7.67
CA PRO A 4 9.83 2.22 -7.45
C PRO A 4 9.12 3.53 -7.09
N VAL A 5 7.85 3.68 -7.48
CA VAL A 5 7.02 4.84 -7.10
C VAL A 5 6.71 4.81 -5.60
N ILE A 6 6.30 3.64 -5.08
CA ILE A 6 5.96 3.45 -3.66
C ILE A 6 7.21 3.59 -2.80
N GLU A 7 8.34 3.01 -3.22
CA GLU A 7 9.62 3.15 -2.50
C GLU A 7 10.09 4.60 -2.41
N LYS A 8 9.99 5.35 -3.52
CA LYS A 8 10.37 6.77 -3.54
C LYS A 8 9.47 7.59 -2.63
N MET A 9 8.18 7.26 -2.57
CA MET A 9 7.24 7.92 -1.68
C MET A 9 7.50 7.57 -0.21
N ALA A 10 7.76 6.30 0.11
CA ALA A 10 8.12 5.90 1.48
C ALA A 10 9.36 6.66 1.98
N LYS A 11 10.38 6.81 1.12
CA LYS A 11 11.56 7.65 1.40
C LYS A 11 11.22 9.12 1.61
N LYS A 12 10.29 9.69 0.84
CA LYS A 12 9.83 11.09 1.00
C LYS A 12 9.25 11.34 2.39
N TYR A 13 8.53 10.38 2.95
CA TYR A 13 7.94 10.45 4.29
C TYR A 13 8.84 9.91 5.40
N ASN A 14 10.04 9.41 5.05
CA ASN A 14 10.98 8.76 5.97
C ASN A 14 10.35 7.60 6.77
N VAL A 15 9.49 6.82 6.10
CA VAL A 15 8.83 5.64 6.66
C VAL A 15 9.13 4.40 5.82
N SER A 16 8.84 3.23 6.35
CA SER A 16 8.90 1.98 5.59
C SER A 16 7.75 1.86 4.58
N VAL A 17 7.94 1.04 3.55
CA VAL A 17 6.87 0.75 2.57
C VAL A 17 5.61 0.16 3.25
N PRO A 18 5.71 -0.80 4.19
CA PRO A 18 4.55 -1.28 4.94
C PRO A 18 3.80 -0.17 5.68
N GLN A 19 4.51 0.74 6.38
CA GLN A 19 3.89 1.87 7.08
C GLN A 19 3.15 2.80 6.12
N LEU A 20 3.73 3.09 4.94
CA LEU A 20 3.07 3.88 3.91
C LEU A 20 1.77 3.22 3.43
N CYS A 21 1.79 1.92 3.16
CA CYS A 21 0.60 1.19 2.72
C CYS A 21 -0.49 1.17 3.80
N ILE A 22 -0.12 0.88 5.05
CA ILE A 22 -1.06 0.87 6.18
C ILE A 22 -1.67 2.25 6.37
N ARG A 23 -0.86 3.32 6.29
CA ARG A 23 -1.36 4.68 6.44
C ARG A 23 -2.29 5.09 5.30
N TYR A 24 -1.98 4.68 4.07
CA TYR A 24 -2.82 4.92 2.90
C TYR A 24 -4.22 4.32 3.08
N ASP A 25 -4.30 3.04 3.44
CA ASP A 25 -5.59 2.36 3.66
C ASP A 25 -6.37 2.99 4.83
N TRP A 26 -5.65 3.37 5.90
CA TRP A 26 -6.24 4.06 7.05
C TRP A 26 -6.85 5.43 6.66
N GLN A 27 -6.15 6.23 5.84
CA GLN A 27 -6.66 7.52 5.35
C GLN A 27 -7.84 7.38 4.37
N LEU A 28 -8.00 6.22 3.74
CA LEU A 28 -9.19 5.90 2.94
C LEU A 28 -10.37 5.43 3.80
N GLY A 29 -10.21 5.37 5.12
CA GLY A 29 -11.24 4.91 6.06
C GLY A 29 -11.39 3.39 6.11
N MET A 30 -10.39 2.64 5.64
CA MET A 30 -10.40 1.18 5.66
C MET A 30 -9.82 0.62 6.96
N ILE A 31 -10.27 -0.58 7.34
CA ILE A 31 -9.68 -1.35 8.44
C ILE A 31 -8.50 -2.14 7.88
N VAL A 32 -7.30 -1.83 8.38
CA VAL A 32 -6.06 -2.49 7.93
C VAL A 32 -5.76 -3.71 8.79
N LEU A 33 -5.49 -4.86 8.15
CA LEU A 33 -5.17 -6.12 8.82
C LEU A 33 -3.75 -6.59 8.44
N PRO A 34 -2.69 -5.96 8.98
CA PRO A 34 -1.32 -6.33 8.67
C PRO A 34 -1.01 -7.71 9.26
N LYS A 35 -0.69 -8.69 8.39
CA LYS A 35 -0.24 -10.00 8.83
C LYS A 35 1.23 -9.92 9.25
N THR A 36 1.51 -10.18 10.52
CA THR A 36 2.89 -10.32 11.00
C THR A 36 2.96 -11.32 12.15
N VAL A 37 4.09 -12.05 12.22
CA VAL A 37 4.47 -12.92 13.34
C VAL A 37 5.70 -12.38 14.08
N ASN A 38 6.31 -11.30 13.58
CA ASN A 38 7.49 -10.67 14.16
C ASN A 38 7.05 -9.48 15.04
N PRO A 39 7.40 -9.47 16.34
CA PRO A 39 7.07 -8.38 17.27
C PRO A 39 7.57 -7.01 16.82
N GLU A 40 8.76 -6.91 16.21
CA GLU A 40 9.29 -5.63 15.74
C GLU A 40 8.42 -5.05 14.63
N HIS A 41 8.02 -5.88 13.66
CA HIS A 41 7.09 -5.46 12.61
C HIS A 41 5.69 -5.15 13.14
N MET A 42 5.22 -5.79 14.22
CA MET A 42 3.97 -5.40 14.86
C MET A 42 4.03 -3.96 15.37
N LYS A 43 5.16 -3.58 15.98
CA LYS A 43 5.38 -2.24 16.49
C LYS A 43 5.50 -1.23 15.35
N GLU A 44 6.36 -1.51 14.36
CA GLU A 44 6.53 -0.65 13.18
C GLU A 44 5.22 -0.42 12.44
N ASN A 45 4.40 -1.46 12.26
CA ASN A 45 3.09 -1.37 11.59
C ASN A 45 2.07 -0.52 12.36
N ALA A 46 2.24 -0.33 13.67
CA ALA A 46 1.39 0.53 14.49
C ALA A 46 1.87 1.99 14.52
N GLU A 47 3.15 2.24 14.19
CA GLU A 47 3.75 3.57 14.13
C GLU A 47 3.40 4.28 12.80
N ILE A 48 2.14 4.69 12.66
CA ILE A 48 1.58 5.36 11.46
C ILE A 48 1.15 6.82 11.74
N ASP A 49 1.84 7.50 12.65
CA ASP A 49 1.57 8.89 13.07
C ASP A 49 2.15 9.93 12.09
N PHE A 50 1.71 9.86 10.84
CA PHE A 50 2.03 10.82 9.78
C PHE A 50 0.84 10.94 8.83
N GLU A 51 0.82 11.95 7.96
CA GLU A 51 -0.26 12.14 7.00
C GLU A 51 0.28 12.21 5.58
N ILE A 52 -0.35 11.44 4.69
CA ILE A 52 -0.08 11.48 3.25
C ILE A 52 -0.88 12.64 2.67
N SER A 53 -0.18 13.55 2.00
CA SER A 53 -0.82 14.70 1.32
C SER A 53 -1.81 14.26 0.25
N GLU A 54 -2.84 15.07 -0.03
CA GLU A 54 -3.84 14.76 -1.06
C GLU A 54 -3.22 14.47 -2.43
N ALA A 55 -2.20 15.23 -2.82
CA ALA A 55 -1.49 15.03 -4.09
C ALA A 55 -0.80 13.67 -4.16
N ASP A 56 -0.23 13.19 -3.06
CA ASP A 56 0.40 11.87 -3.00
C ASP A 56 -0.65 10.75 -2.91
N MET A 57 -1.77 10.98 -2.22
CA MET A 57 -2.92 10.07 -2.23
C MET A 57 -3.46 9.87 -3.65
N ASP A 58 -3.54 10.92 -4.45
CA ASP A 58 -3.94 10.85 -5.86
C ASP A 58 -2.94 10.08 -6.72
N LEU A 59 -1.65 10.18 -6.44
CA LEU A 59 -0.63 9.37 -7.11
C LEU A 59 -0.78 7.89 -6.75
N LEU A 60 -1.02 7.57 -5.46
CA LEU A 60 -1.22 6.20 -4.99
C LEU A 60 -2.47 5.56 -5.62
N ARG A 61 -3.56 6.31 -5.78
CA ARG A 61 -4.78 5.85 -6.48
C ARG A 61 -4.54 5.47 -7.95
N ARG A 62 -3.52 6.04 -8.58
CA ARG A 62 -3.17 5.79 -9.99
C ARG A 62 -2.14 4.69 -10.17
N VAL A 63 -1.63 4.11 -9.08
CA VAL A 63 -0.72 2.96 -9.17
C VAL A 63 -1.47 1.80 -9.82
N LYS A 64 -0.84 1.19 -10.83
CA LYS A 64 -1.46 0.10 -11.59
C LYS A 64 -1.87 -1.04 -10.66
N PRO A 65 -3.05 -1.65 -10.88
CA PRO A 65 -3.45 -2.84 -10.14
C PRO A 65 -2.47 -3.99 -10.37
N LEU A 66 -2.52 -4.98 -9.47
CA LEU A 66 -1.73 -6.20 -9.55
C LEU A 66 -1.90 -6.87 -10.91
N ASP A 67 -0.76 -7.22 -11.50
CA ASP A 67 -0.67 -8.07 -12.69
C ASP A 67 -0.76 -9.52 -12.23
N TYR A 68 -1.84 -10.23 -12.58
CA TYR A 68 -2.00 -11.64 -12.25
C TYR A 68 -1.37 -12.57 -13.30
N GLY A 69 -0.68 -12.01 -14.30
CA GLY A 69 0.06 -12.74 -15.32
C GLY A 69 -0.83 -13.70 -16.10
N ASP A 70 -0.42 -14.96 -16.18
CA ASP A 70 -1.17 -16.01 -16.89
C ASP A 70 -2.60 -16.23 -16.33
N PHE A 71 -2.88 -15.76 -15.11
CA PHE A 71 -4.19 -15.87 -14.49
C PHE A 71 -5.15 -14.71 -14.83
N ASP A 72 -4.70 -13.67 -15.55
CA ASP A 72 -5.59 -12.60 -16.05
C ASP A 72 -6.69 -13.12 -16.98
N VAL A 73 -6.53 -14.34 -17.51
CA VAL A 73 -7.54 -15.05 -18.31
C VAL A 73 -8.81 -15.38 -17.53
N PHE A 74 -8.72 -15.46 -16.20
CA PHE A 74 -9.89 -15.75 -15.38
C PHE A 74 -10.79 -14.51 -15.29
N PRO A 75 -12.13 -14.65 -15.50
CA PRO A 75 -13.06 -13.52 -15.50
C PRO A 75 -13.03 -12.66 -14.23
N VAL A 76 -12.61 -13.24 -13.10
CA VAL A 76 -12.52 -12.56 -11.81
C VAL A 76 -11.33 -11.60 -11.70
N TYR A 77 -10.29 -11.75 -12.51
CA TYR A 77 -9.08 -10.91 -12.49
C TYR A 77 -9.02 -9.93 -13.67
N GLY A 78 -9.73 -10.20 -14.78
CA GLY A 78 -9.69 -9.42 -16.02
C GLY A 78 -10.36 -8.03 -15.98
N GLY A 79 -10.80 -7.53 -14.82
CA GLY A 79 -11.34 -6.17 -14.66
C GLY A 79 -12.62 -5.85 -15.45
N LYS A 80 -13.20 -6.84 -16.14
CA LYS A 80 -14.48 -6.74 -16.84
C LYS A 80 -15.54 -7.48 -16.04
N MET A 81 -16.42 -6.72 -15.42
CA MET A 81 -17.72 -7.21 -14.94
C MET A 81 -18.70 -7.26 -16.11
#